data_AF-A0A914F2P0-F1
#
_entry.id   AF-A0A914F2P0-F1
#
_cell.length_a   1.000
_cell.length_b   1.000
_cell.length_c   1.000
_cell.angle_alpha   90.00
_cell.angle_beta   90.00
_cell.angle_gamma   90.00
#
_symmetry.space_group_name_H-M   'P 1'
#
loop_
_entity.id
_entity.type
_entity.pdbx_description
1 polymer ?
#
loop_
_entity_poly.entity_id
_entity_poly.type
_entity_poly.pdbx_seq_one_letter_code
_entity_poly.pdbx_strand_id
1 'polypeptide(L)'
;MEHLAWVDTPALLIATHIDGNDSKSVMLRRNIIRYMVLLQAMVFRNISVVVNKRFPTMEHLVEAGLMTQNELEVYDSIVMPQLKYWVIMSWILGLLREAKNKNLIKDSIIYTQILEKMMDFRGTVLKLSIYDWIPIPLVDMFLPIMTIIEFMLYMGLAKVAEVMLNPFGNDDEDFECNWLIDRNLQVGRAIVDSYCKFPILEKDVFWDEPIPEPLYTAETAARPHNPMVGSCNQLDDFEASLLQPHKDKIMPSKNKTNENVIGKLFIIIVLN
;
A
#
# COMPACT_ATOMS: atom_id res chain seq x y z
N MET A 1 0.01 0.39 -10.65
CA MET A 1 -0.68 -0.47 -9.64
C MET A 1 -0.82 0.17 -8.26
N GLU A 2 0.00 1.15 -7.86
CA GLU A 2 -0.03 1.77 -6.51
C GLU A 2 -1.29 2.59 -6.16
N HIS A 3 -2.26 2.71 -7.07
CA HIS A 3 -3.48 3.52 -6.86
C HIS A 3 -4.77 2.69 -6.95
N LEU A 4 -4.65 1.37 -6.99
CA LEU A 4 -5.81 0.49 -6.92
C LEU A 4 -6.21 0.34 -5.45
N ALA A 5 -7.47 0.65 -5.13
CA ALA A 5 -7.93 0.69 -3.75
C ALA A 5 -8.14 -0.73 -3.19
N TRP A 6 -7.11 -1.26 -2.55
CA TRP A 6 -7.13 -2.55 -1.86
C TRP A 6 -7.66 -2.43 -0.43
N VAL A 7 -8.49 -3.40 -0.01
CA VAL A 7 -9.09 -3.41 1.34
C VAL A 7 -8.27 -4.22 2.36
N ASP A 8 -7.17 -4.84 1.96
CA ASP A 8 -6.37 -5.77 2.77
C ASP A 8 -5.81 -5.11 4.03
N THR A 9 -5.06 -4.02 3.85
CA THR A 9 -4.47 -3.25 4.96
C THR A 9 -5.52 -2.78 5.97
N PRO A 10 -6.61 -2.08 5.56
CA PRO A 10 -7.64 -1.69 6.51
C PRO A 10 -8.37 -2.90 7.12
N ALA A 11 -8.58 -3.99 6.38
CA ALA A 11 -9.20 -5.20 6.92
C ALA A 11 -8.36 -5.90 7.98
N LEU A 12 -7.04 -5.97 7.78
CA LEU A 12 -6.10 -6.51 8.76
C LEU A 12 -6.12 -5.67 10.04
N LEU A 13 -6.10 -4.34 9.93
CA LEU A 13 -6.18 -3.44 11.08
C LEU A 13 -7.51 -3.56 11.83
N ILE A 14 -8.63 -3.69 11.11
CA ILE A 14 -9.94 -3.93 11.72
C ILE A 14 -9.95 -5.27 12.46
N ALA A 15 -9.41 -6.32 11.84
CA ALA A 15 -9.33 -7.64 12.43
C ALA A 15 -8.46 -7.61 13.69
N THR A 16 -7.30 -6.97 13.68
CA THR A 16 -6.40 -6.98 14.85
C THR A 16 -6.88 -6.11 16.01
N HIS A 17 -7.58 -5.00 15.74
CA HIS A 17 -7.82 -3.96 16.76
C HIS A 17 -9.26 -3.79 17.21
N ILE A 18 -10.24 -4.36 16.51
CA ILE A 18 -11.63 -4.38 16.97
C ILE A 18 -11.91 -5.68 17.71
N ASP A 19 -11.83 -5.61 19.03
CA ASP A 19 -12.00 -6.77 19.88
C ASP A 19 -13.46 -7.28 19.92
N GLY A 20 -13.61 -8.59 20.15
CA GLY A 20 -14.89 -9.22 20.48
C GLY A 20 -15.36 -10.28 19.48
N ASN A 21 -15.89 -11.37 20.04
CA ASN A 21 -16.48 -12.50 19.32
C ASN A 21 -18.02 -12.47 19.30
N ASP A 22 -18.62 -11.46 19.92
CA ASP A 22 -20.07 -11.29 19.93
C ASP A 22 -20.61 -11.10 18.52
N SER A 23 -21.83 -11.56 18.27
CA SER A 23 -22.50 -11.38 16.97
C SER A 23 -22.52 -9.90 16.53
N LYS A 24 -22.62 -8.97 17.49
CA LYS A 24 -22.57 -7.52 17.23
C LYS A 24 -21.18 -7.04 16.80
N SER A 25 -20.10 -7.52 17.41
CA SER A 25 -18.73 -7.17 17.03
C SER A 25 -18.36 -7.76 15.67
N VAL A 26 -18.79 -8.98 15.39
CA VAL A 26 -18.65 -9.60 14.06
C VAL A 26 -19.41 -8.81 13.00
N MET A 27 -20.66 -8.43 13.29
CA MET A 27 -21.47 -7.58 12.40
C MET A 27 -20.81 -6.23 12.16
N LEU A 28 -20.24 -5.62 13.19
CA LEU A 28 -19.53 -4.34 13.09
C LEU A 28 -18.32 -4.44 12.14
N ARG A 29 -17.43 -5.42 12.33
CA ARG A 29 -16.27 -5.61 11.45
C ARG A 29 -16.69 -5.88 9.99
N ARG A 30 -17.69 -6.74 9.78
CA ARG A 30 -18.22 -7.05 8.44
C ARG A 30 -18.84 -5.84 7.75
N ASN A 31 -19.62 -5.04 8.47
CA ASN A 31 -20.26 -3.85 7.91
C ASN A 31 -19.24 -2.77 7.54
N ILE A 32 -18.16 -2.60 8.30
CA ILE A 32 -17.10 -1.66 7.92
C ILE A 32 -16.51 -2.06 6.56
N ILE A 33 -16.11 -3.31 6.37
CA ILE A 33 -15.58 -3.79 5.09
C ILE A 33 -16.60 -3.66 3.96
N ARG A 34 -17.84 -4.06 4.22
CA ARG A 34 -18.91 -3.96 3.22
C ARG A 34 -19.12 -2.51 2.77
N TYR A 35 -19.06 -1.54 3.70
CA TYR A 35 -19.14 -0.12 3.36
C TYR A 35 -17.92 0.38 2.57
N MET A 36 -16.71 -0.13 2.85
CA MET A 36 -15.54 0.21 2.04
C MET A 36 -15.69 -0.27 0.59
N VAL A 37 -16.17 -1.51 0.40
CA VAL A 37 -16.42 -2.08 -0.93
C VAL A 37 -17.59 -1.38 -1.62
N LEU A 38 -18.64 -1.02 -0.87
CA LEU A 38 -19.77 -0.25 -1.39
C LEU A 38 -19.32 1.13 -1.90
N LEU A 39 -18.48 1.84 -1.15
CA LEU A 39 -17.88 3.10 -1.62
C LEU A 39 -17.10 2.90 -2.92
N GLN A 40 -16.28 1.85 -2.99
CA GLN A 40 -15.51 1.51 -4.17
C GLN A 40 -16.43 1.22 -5.38
N ALA A 41 -17.47 0.40 -5.20
CA ALA A 41 -18.43 0.06 -6.24
C ALA A 41 -19.20 1.29 -6.74
N MET A 42 -19.62 2.19 -5.83
CA MET A 42 -20.28 3.44 -6.20
C MET A 42 -19.40 4.36 -7.04
N VAL A 43 -18.10 4.43 -6.72
CA VAL A 43 -17.15 5.25 -7.46
C VAL A 43 -16.83 4.61 -8.82
N PHE A 44 -16.53 3.32 -8.85
CA PHE A 44 -16.24 2.61 -10.10
C PHE A 44 -17.42 2.58 -11.06
N ARG A 45 -18.66 2.53 -10.57
CA ARG A 45 -19.86 2.64 -11.42
C ARG A 45 -19.88 3.94 -12.24
N ASN A 46 -19.33 5.04 -11.71
CA ASN A 46 -19.36 6.33 -12.40
C ASN A 46 -18.16 6.53 -13.33
N ILE A 47 -17.13 5.69 -13.27
CA ILE A 47 -15.90 5.79 -14.08
C ILE A 47 -15.83 4.66 -15.11
N SER A 48 -16.04 3.42 -14.70
CA SER A 48 -15.99 2.24 -15.57
C SER A 48 -17.36 1.95 -16.17
N VAL A 49 -17.43 1.93 -17.49
CA VAL A 49 -18.64 1.56 -18.24
C VAL A 49 -19.05 0.11 -17.93
N VAL A 50 -18.08 -0.78 -17.70
CA VAL A 50 -18.34 -2.19 -17.41
C VAL A 50 -18.97 -2.36 -16.03
N VAL A 51 -18.49 -1.62 -15.03
CA VAL A 51 -19.11 -1.63 -13.69
C VAL A 51 -20.47 -0.92 -13.72
N ASN A 52 -20.63 0.12 -14.52
CA ASN A 52 -21.93 0.76 -14.73
C ASN A 52 -22.96 -0.21 -15.32
N LYS A 53 -22.57 -0.99 -16.34
CA LYS A 53 -23.43 -2.04 -16.90
C LYS A 53 -23.81 -3.10 -15.87
N ARG A 54 -22.91 -3.43 -14.93
CA ARG A 54 -23.18 -4.39 -13.84
C ARG A 54 -24.11 -3.81 -12.77
N PHE A 55 -23.97 -2.53 -12.42
CA PHE A 55 -24.76 -1.88 -11.38
C PHE A 55 -25.36 -0.55 -11.85
N PRO A 56 -26.36 -0.53 -12.75
CA PRO A 56 -26.85 0.73 -13.33
C PRO A 56 -27.52 1.65 -12.30
N THR A 57 -28.27 1.08 -11.35
CA THR A 57 -29.00 1.83 -10.31
C THR A 57 -28.51 1.48 -8.91
N MET A 58 -28.87 2.30 -7.93
CA MET A 58 -28.55 2.03 -6.53
C MET A 58 -29.28 0.77 -6.01
N GLU A 59 -30.43 0.42 -6.58
CA GLU A 59 -31.17 -0.81 -6.27
C GLU A 59 -30.37 -2.06 -6.65
N HIS A 60 -29.65 -2.04 -7.78
CA HIS A 60 -28.78 -3.16 -8.17
C HIS A 60 -27.64 -3.39 -7.16
N LEU A 61 -27.19 -2.35 -6.45
CA LEU A 61 -26.21 -2.49 -5.37
C LEU A 61 -26.84 -3.15 -4.11
N VAL A 62 -28.15 -2.98 -3.91
CA VAL A 62 -28.90 -3.69 -2.88
C VAL A 62 -29.09 -5.16 -3.26
N GLU A 63 -29.52 -5.43 -4.49
CA GLU A 63 -29.68 -6.79 -5.02
C GLU A 63 -28.37 -7.58 -5.01
N ALA A 64 -27.25 -6.90 -5.29
CA ALA A 64 -25.91 -7.47 -5.20
C ALA A 64 -25.43 -7.74 -3.75
N GLY A 65 -26.18 -7.30 -2.74
CA GLY A 65 -25.85 -7.48 -1.32
C GLY A 65 -24.74 -6.55 -0.81
N LEU A 66 -24.34 -5.53 -1.57
CA LEU A 66 -23.38 -4.52 -1.14
C LEU A 66 -24.02 -3.51 -0.18
N MET A 67 -25.30 -3.19 -0.40
CA MET A 67 -26.12 -2.30 0.43
C MET A 67 -27.37 -3.06 0.94
N THR A 68 -27.89 -2.70 2.10
CA THR A 68 -29.19 -3.23 2.58
C THR A 68 -30.33 -2.28 2.21
N GLN A 69 -31.57 -2.77 2.18
CA GLN A 69 -32.73 -1.92 1.87
C GLN A 69 -32.89 -0.73 2.83
N ASN A 70 -32.68 -0.97 4.13
CA ASN A 70 -32.71 0.09 5.15
C ASN A 70 -31.60 1.13 4.90
N GLU A 71 -30.41 0.69 4.49
CA GLU A 71 -29.33 1.63 4.14
C GLU A 71 -29.67 2.46 2.91
N LEU A 72 -30.34 1.89 1.90
CA LEU A 72 -30.79 2.62 0.73
C LEU A 72 -31.78 3.72 1.10
N GLU A 73 -32.77 3.41 1.95
CA GLU A 73 -33.74 4.40 2.45
C GLU A 73 -33.06 5.56 3.18
N VAL A 74 -32.10 5.27 4.06
CA VAL A 74 -31.31 6.31 4.76
C VAL A 74 -30.47 7.11 3.75
N TYR A 75 -29.86 6.45 2.78
CA TYR A 75 -29.07 7.10 1.75
C TYR A 75 -29.93 8.06 0.89
N ASP A 76 -31.14 7.67 0.52
CA ASP A 76 -32.05 8.45 -0.31
C ASP A 76 -32.77 9.57 0.44
N SER A 77 -32.95 9.42 1.76
CA SER A 77 -33.45 10.50 2.62
C SER A 77 -32.60 11.78 2.56
N ILE A 78 -31.31 11.65 2.21
CA ILE A 78 -30.39 12.76 2.03
C ILE A 78 -30.56 13.32 0.62
N VAL A 79 -31.28 14.43 0.52
CA VAL A 79 -31.48 15.17 -0.73
C VAL A 79 -30.28 16.05 -1.01
N MET A 80 -29.50 15.70 -2.04
CA MET A 80 -28.36 16.51 -2.49
C MET A 80 -28.18 16.36 -4.01
N PRO A 81 -27.88 17.45 -4.74
CA PRO A 81 -27.66 17.40 -6.19
C PRO A 81 -26.30 16.80 -6.59
N GLN A 82 -25.36 16.71 -5.64
CA GLN A 82 -23.99 16.22 -5.85
C GLN A 82 -23.86 14.72 -5.51
N LEU A 83 -22.76 14.09 -5.93
CA LEU A 83 -22.45 12.70 -5.61
C LEU A 83 -22.26 12.49 -4.09
N LYS A 84 -22.99 11.53 -3.50
CA LYS A 84 -23.07 11.32 -2.05
C LYS A 84 -22.07 10.28 -1.50
N TYR A 85 -20.88 10.10 -2.12
CA TYR A 85 -19.88 9.12 -1.68
C TYR A 85 -19.41 9.31 -0.23
N TRP A 86 -19.43 10.55 0.26
CA TRP A 86 -19.06 10.88 1.64
C TRP A 86 -20.01 10.26 2.67
N VAL A 87 -21.25 9.94 2.30
CA VAL A 87 -22.24 9.34 3.21
C VAL A 87 -21.74 7.98 3.71
N ILE A 88 -21.27 7.12 2.80
CA ILE A 88 -20.74 5.79 3.15
C ILE A 88 -19.51 5.91 4.06
N MET A 89 -18.64 6.88 3.79
CA MET A 89 -17.50 7.17 4.68
C MET A 89 -17.95 7.65 6.06
N SER A 90 -19.01 8.45 6.14
CA SER A 90 -19.55 8.89 7.43
C SER A 90 -20.10 7.71 8.24
N TRP A 91 -20.69 6.71 7.59
CA TRP A 91 -21.14 5.48 8.25
C TRP A 91 -19.97 4.64 8.77
N ILE A 92 -18.89 4.49 8.00
CA ILE A 92 -17.67 3.81 8.45
C ILE A 92 -17.10 4.49 9.70
N LEU A 93 -16.96 5.81 9.66
CA LEU A 93 -16.44 6.59 10.79
C LEU A 93 -17.38 6.53 12.00
N GLY A 94 -18.69 6.49 11.76
CA GLY A 94 -19.71 6.28 12.79
C GLY A 94 -19.58 4.93 13.49
N LEU A 95 -19.41 3.84 12.73
CA LEU A 95 -19.18 2.50 13.27
C LEU A 95 -17.87 2.40 14.07
N LEU A 96 -16.80 3.03 13.58
CA LEU A 96 -15.53 3.09 14.31
C LEU A 96 -15.65 3.89 15.61
N ARG A 97 -16.37 5.01 15.59
CA ARG A 97 -16.67 5.78 16.80
C ARG A 97 -17.49 4.95 17.79
N GLU A 98 -18.49 4.20 17.32
CA GLU A 98 -19.27 3.31 18.17
C GLU A 98 -18.41 2.18 18.78
N ALA A 99 -17.52 1.58 17.99
CA ALA A 99 -16.57 0.59 18.48
C ALA A 99 -15.65 1.15 19.57
N LYS A 100 -15.18 2.39 19.40
CA LYS A 100 -14.37 3.09 20.42
C LYS A 100 -15.18 3.38 21.68
N ASN A 101 -16.41 3.88 21.55
CA ASN A 101 -17.29 4.17 22.68
C ASN A 101 -17.65 2.92 23.49
N LYS A 102 -17.75 1.76 22.82
CA LYS A 102 -17.96 0.45 23.46
C LYS A 102 -16.67 -0.16 24.03
N ASN A 103 -15.55 0.56 24.00
CA ASN A 103 -14.23 0.09 24.42
C ASN A 103 -13.77 -1.20 23.71
N LEU A 104 -14.25 -1.46 22.49
CA LEU A 104 -13.74 -2.55 21.64
C LEU A 104 -12.35 -2.22 21.09
N ILE A 105 -12.02 -0.92 21.01
CA ILE A 105 -10.71 -0.41 20.61
C ILE A 105 -10.06 0.21 21.85
N LYS A 106 -9.04 -0.46 22.39
CA LYS A 106 -8.39 -0.08 23.67
C LYS A 106 -7.69 1.27 23.58
N ASP A 107 -6.71 1.40 22.70
CA ASP A 107 -5.87 2.60 22.62
C ASP A 107 -6.43 3.67 21.67
N SER A 108 -6.21 4.93 22.02
CA SER A 108 -6.61 6.07 21.17
C SER A 108 -5.67 6.25 19.96
N ILE A 109 -4.40 5.86 20.09
CA ILE A 109 -3.43 5.92 18.99
C ILE A 109 -3.83 4.96 17.88
N ILE A 110 -4.17 3.71 18.24
CA ILE A 110 -4.66 2.69 17.30
C ILE A 110 -5.94 3.17 16.61
N TYR A 111 -6.87 3.77 17.36
CA TYR A 111 -8.07 4.36 16.77
C TYR A 111 -7.73 5.40 15.69
N THR A 112 -6.80 6.32 15.96
CA THR A 112 -6.35 7.31 14.97
C THR A 112 -5.68 6.66 13.76
N GLN A 113 -4.86 5.62 13.95
CA GLN A 113 -4.23 4.88 12.85
C GLN A 113 -5.27 4.20 11.95
N ILE A 114 -6.31 3.59 12.53
CA ILE A 114 -7.41 3.01 11.76
C ILE A 114 -8.11 4.10 10.94
N LEU A 115 -8.42 5.25 11.56
CA LEU A 115 -9.05 6.37 10.85
C LEU A 115 -8.18 6.87 9.69
N GLU A 116 -6.88 7.03 9.90
CA GLU A 116 -5.93 7.45 8.87
C GLU A 116 -5.96 6.48 7.68
N LYS A 117 -5.91 5.18 7.94
CA LYS A 117 -5.96 4.16 6.87
C LYS A 117 -7.29 4.12 6.14
N MET A 118 -8.41 4.41 6.81
CA MET A 118 -9.71 4.58 6.14
C MET A 118 -9.73 5.82 5.24
N MET A 119 -9.09 6.91 5.67
CA MET A 119 -8.99 8.14 4.89
C MET A 119 -8.04 7.99 3.70
N ASP A 120 -6.95 7.25 3.85
CA ASP A 120 -6.02 6.90 2.76
C ASP A 120 -6.75 6.07 1.68
N PHE A 121 -7.54 5.07 2.10
CA PHE A 121 -8.36 4.28 1.19
C PHE A 121 -9.35 5.17 0.43
N ARG A 122 -10.06 6.05 1.15
CA ARG A 122 -10.97 7.03 0.54
C ARG A 122 -10.25 7.90 -0.49
N GLY A 123 -9.08 8.45 -0.12
CA GLY A 123 -8.28 9.29 -0.99
C GLY A 123 -7.88 8.56 -2.28
N THR A 124 -7.47 7.31 -2.15
CA THR A 124 -7.09 6.44 -3.27
C THR A 124 -8.26 6.17 -4.21
N VAL A 125 -9.44 5.79 -3.67
CA VAL A 125 -10.65 5.54 -4.47
C VAL A 125 -11.10 6.81 -5.21
N LEU A 126 -11.14 7.96 -4.53
CA LEU A 126 -11.64 9.20 -5.12
C LEU A 126 -10.64 9.87 -6.07
N LYS A 127 -9.34 9.63 -5.90
CA LYS A 127 -8.32 10.12 -6.84
C LYS A 127 -8.64 9.66 -8.27
N LEU A 128 -9.19 8.45 -8.43
CA LEU A 128 -9.63 7.92 -9.72
C LEU A 128 -10.77 8.74 -10.35
N SER A 129 -11.70 9.28 -9.54
CA SER A 129 -12.77 10.15 -10.04
C SER A 129 -12.25 11.50 -10.57
N ILE A 130 -11.12 11.98 -10.05
CA ILE A 130 -10.53 13.25 -10.48
C ILE A 130 -9.88 13.09 -11.86
N TYR A 131 -9.27 11.94 -12.15
CA TYR A 131 -8.69 11.65 -13.47
C TYR A 131 -9.75 11.60 -14.57
N ASP A 132 -10.94 11.07 -14.29
CA ASP A 132 -12.06 11.02 -15.23
C ASP A 132 -12.65 12.43 -15.51
N TRP A 133 -12.62 13.32 -14.52
CA TRP A 133 -13.25 14.64 -14.65
C TRP A 133 -12.49 15.65 -15.51
N ILE A 134 -11.19 15.44 -15.79
CA ILE A 134 -10.36 16.40 -16.54
C ILE A 134 -10.22 15.95 -18.00
N PRO A 135 -10.98 16.53 -18.96
CA PRO A 135 -10.85 16.19 -20.37
C PRO A 135 -9.55 16.76 -20.96
N ILE A 136 -8.87 15.97 -21.80
CA ILE A 136 -7.66 16.38 -22.51
C ILE A 136 -8.04 17.08 -23.82
N PRO A 137 -7.45 18.26 -24.15
CA PRO A 137 -7.79 18.99 -25.38
C PRO A 137 -7.21 18.33 -26.65
N LEU A 138 -8.05 18.18 -27.68
CA LEU A 138 -7.69 17.61 -29.00
C LEU A 138 -7.16 18.71 -29.94
N VAL A 139 -6.09 18.41 -30.71
CA VAL A 139 -5.47 19.34 -31.68
C VAL A 139 -5.48 18.73 -33.09
N ASP A 140 -5.93 19.49 -34.08
CA ASP A 140 -6.00 19.10 -35.52
C ASP A 140 -4.65 19.22 -36.24
N MET A 141 -4.34 18.28 -37.15
CA MET A 141 -3.08 18.27 -37.91
C MET A 141 -3.29 17.93 -39.40
N PHE A 142 -2.63 18.68 -40.30
CA PHE A 142 -2.71 18.58 -41.77
C PHE A 142 -1.51 17.78 -42.35
N LEU A 143 -1.71 17.04 -43.46
CA LEU A 143 -0.95 15.81 -43.81
C LEU A 143 0.03 15.90 -45.02
N PRO A 144 1.36 15.81 -44.78
CA PRO A 144 2.40 15.40 -45.77
C PRO A 144 2.96 13.96 -45.61
N ILE A 145 3.79 13.47 -46.55
CA ILE A 145 4.21 12.03 -46.67
C ILE A 145 5.33 11.58 -45.71
N MET A 146 6.36 12.40 -45.41
CA MET A 146 7.27 12.11 -44.28
C MET A 146 6.49 12.09 -42.97
N THR A 147 5.47 12.93 -42.93
CA THR A 147 4.48 13.01 -41.87
C THR A 147 3.60 11.78 -41.83
N ILE A 148 3.52 10.92 -42.86
CA ILE A 148 2.81 9.62 -42.77
C ILE A 148 3.62 8.61 -41.95
N ILE A 149 4.96 8.58 -42.09
CA ILE A 149 5.81 7.70 -41.27
C ILE A 149 5.88 8.22 -39.83
N GLU A 150 6.08 9.53 -39.67
CA GLU A 150 5.94 10.18 -38.36
C GLU A 150 4.53 9.98 -37.79
N PHE A 151 3.48 10.03 -38.61
CA PHE A 151 2.10 9.75 -38.21
C PHE A 151 1.90 8.29 -37.82
N MET A 152 2.51 7.31 -38.49
CA MET A 152 2.41 5.90 -38.06
C MET A 152 3.10 5.70 -36.71
N LEU A 153 4.22 6.38 -36.46
CA LEU A 153 4.89 6.39 -35.16
C LEU A 153 4.05 7.13 -34.10
N TYR A 154 3.55 8.32 -34.41
CA TYR A 154 2.72 9.14 -33.51
C TYR A 154 1.34 8.53 -33.28
N MET A 155 0.73 7.88 -34.26
CA MET A 155 -0.52 7.12 -34.11
C MET A 155 -0.28 5.81 -33.38
N GLY A 156 0.86 5.15 -33.58
CA GLY A 156 1.25 4.00 -32.75
C GLY A 156 1.37 4.40 -31.29
N LEU A 157 2.12 5.48 -31.01
CA LEU A 157 2.25 6.05 -29.67
C LEU A 157 0.92 6.63 -29.13
N ALA A 158 0.10 7.25 -29.99
CA ALA A 158 -1.19 7.80 -29.61
C ALA A 158 -2.23 6.69 -29.40
N LYS A 159 -2.14 5.55 -30.09
CA LYS A 159 -2.98 4.37 -29.84
C LYS A 159 -2.58 3.69 -28.54
N VAL A 160 -1.29 3.58 -28.24
CA VAL A 160 -0.83 3.18 -26.90
C VAL A 160 -1.35 4.17 -25.85
N ALA A 161 -1.30 5.47 -26.11
CA ALA A 161 -1.85 6.48 -25.23
C ALA A 161 -3.38 6.41 -25.11
N GLU A 162 -4.11 6.07 -26.18
CA GLU A 162 -5.58 5.92 -26.24
C GLU A 162 -6.02 4.71 -25.41
N VAL A 163 -5.35 3.57 -25.55
CA VAL A 163 -5.57 2.39 -24.70
C VAL A 163 -5.25 2.71 -23.23
N MET A 164 -4.18 3.47 -22.97
CA MET A 164 -3.87 3.94 -21.61
C MET A 164 -4.75 5.10 -21.10
N LEU A 165 -5.54 5.74 -21.97
CA LEU A 165 -6.28 6.96 -21.64
C LEU A 165 -7.48 6.63 -20.75
N ASN A 166 -8.16 5.52 -21.06
CA ASN A 166 -9.28 5.01 -20.29
C ASN A 166 -9.06 3.54 -19.95
N PRO A 167 -8.26 3.22 -18.92
CA PRO A 167 -8.01 1.85 -18.50
C PRO A 167 -9.22 1.21 -17.78
N PHE A 168 -10.41 1.81 -17.87
CA PHE A 168 -11.66 1.39 -17.23
C PHE A 168 -12.75 1.02 -18.24
N GLY A 169 -12.37 0.89 -19.51
CA GLY A 169 -13.22 0.44 -20.61
C GLY A 169 -13.51 -1.07 -20.57
N ASN A 170 -13.66 -1.67 -21.74
CA ASN A 170 -13.95 -3.09 -21.92
C ASN A 170 -12.93 -3.77 -22.85
N ASP A 171 -11.75 -3.19 -23.00
CA ASP A 171 -10.66 -3.75 -23.79
C ASP A 171 -9.86 -4.75 -22.93
N ASP A 172 -9.19 -5.73 -23.57
CA ASP A 172 -8.48 -6.81 -22.87
C ASP A 172 -7.32 -6.32 -21.97
N GLU A 173 -6.89 -5.06 -22.15
CA GLU A 173 -5.82 -4.42 -21.37
C GLU A 173 -6.35 -3.54 -20.21
N ASP A 174 -7.67 -3.41 -20.07
CA ASP A 174 -8.30 -2.58 -19.04
C ASP A 174 -8.24 -3.23 -17.64
N PHE A 175 -8.38 -2.40 -16.61
CA PHE A 175 -8.49 -2.88 -15.25
C PHE A 175 -9.77 -3.69 -15.06
N GLU A 176 -9.59 -4.90 -14.55
CA GLU A 176 -10.66 -5.81 -14.13
C GLU A 176 -11.36 -5.31 -12.84
N CYS A 177 -12.08 -4.19 -12.94
CA CYS A 177 -12.75 -3.55 -11.79
C CYS A 177 -13.82 -4.44 -11.17
N ASN A 178 -14.53 -5.25 -11.96
CA ASN A 178 -15.51 -6.20 -11.45
C ASN A 178 -14.85 -7.27 -10.58
N TRP A 179 -13.76 -7.87 -11.08
CA TRP A 179 -12.96 -8.82 -10.31
C TRP A 179 -12.44 -8.19 -9.02
N LEU A 180 -11.96 -6.95 -9.09
CA LEU A 180 -11.44 -6.25 -7.92
C LEU A 180 -12.52 -6.05 -6.84
N ILE A 181 -13.73 -5.61 -7.21
CA ILE A 181 -14.86 -5.48 -6.27
C ILE A 181 -15.15 -6.82 -5.60
N ASP A 182 -15.27 -7.89 -6.40
CA ASP A 182 -15.61 -9.23 -5.91
C ASP A 182 -14.52 -9.80 -4.99
N ARG A 183 -13.26 -9.66 -5.40
CA ARG A 183 -12.10 -10.05 -4.62
C ARG A 183 -12.04 -9.28 -3.31
N ASN A 184 -12.22 -7.96 -3.34
CA ASN A 184 -12.15 -7.14 -2.12
C ASN A 184 -13.28 -7.49 -1.14
N LEU A 185 -14.48 -7.78 -1.64
CA LEU A 185 -15.57 -8.26 -0.80
C LEU A 185 -15.22 -9.60 -0.14
N GLN A 186 -14.74 -10.57 -0.92
CA GLN A 186 -14.41 -11.91 -0.43
C GLN A 186 -13.24 -11.92 0.54
N VAL A 187 -12.11 -11.33 0.14
CA VAL A 187 -10.88 -11.28 0.95
C VAL A 187 -11.07 -10.41 2.18
N GLY A 188 -11.65 -9.22 2.02
CA GLY A 188 -11.89 -8.32 3.16
C GLY A 188 -12.79 -8.98 4.20
N ARG A 189 -13.86 -9.68 3.78
CA ARG A 189 -14.73 -10.44 4.67
C ARG A 189 -14.00 -11.60 5.34
N ALA A 190 -13.19 -12.36 4.59
CA ALA A 190 -12.43 -13.49 5.13
C ALA A 190 -11.40 -13.05 6.18
N ILE A 191 -10.71 -11.93 5.97
CA ILE A 191 -9.74 -11.37 6.91
C ILE A 191 -10.43 -11.01 8.24
N VAL A 192 -11.53 -10.26 8.19
CA VAL A 192 -12.21 -9.83 9.44
C VAL A 192 -12.92 -10.97 10.17
N ASP A 193 -13.32 -12.02 9.45
CA ASP A 193 -13.85 -13.26 10.02
C ASP A 193 -12.77 -14.16 10.62
N SER A 194 -11.50 -13.92 10.30
CA SER A 194 -10.33 -14.61 10.85
C SER A 194 -9.82 -13.99 12.15
N TYR A 195 -10.58 -13.07 12.75
CA TYR A 195 -10.28 -12.50 14.06
C TYR A 195 -9.99 -13.58 15.10
N CYS A 196 -8.83 -13.48 15.76
CA CYS A 196 -8.34 -14.42 16.76
C CYS A 196 -8.33 -15.89 16.33
N LYS A 197 -8.23 -16.17 15.01
CA LYS A 197 -8.04 -17.51 14.48
C LYS A 197 -6.61 -17.63 13.98
N PHE A 198 -5.78 -18.33 14.74
CA PHE A 198 -4.40 -18.64 14.40
C PHE A 198 -4.10 -20.09 14.78
N PRO A 199 -3.14 -20.74 14.10
CA PRO A 199 -2.73 -22.10 14.44
C PRO A 199 -2.08 -22.14 15.84
N ILE A 200 -2.02 -23.33 16.42
CA ILE A 200 -1.37 -23.55 17.72
C ILE A 200 0.12 -23.20 17.59
N LEU A 201 0.68 -22.57 18.62
CA LEU A 201 2.10 -22.23 18.65
C LEU A 201 2.92 -23.49 18.88
N GLU A 202 3.76 -23.82 17.89
CA GLU A 202 4.68 -24.95 17.91
C GLU A 202 6.10 -24.47 17.62
N LYS A 203 7.09 -25.21 18.12
CA LYS A 203 8.48 -24.98 17.73
C LYS A 203 8.63 -25.32 16.26
N ASP A 204 9.25 -24.41 15.50
CA ASP A 204 9.52 -24.66 14.09
C ASP A 204 10.68 -25.66 13.91
N VAL A 205 10.88 -26.11 12.67
CA VAL A 205 11.89 -27.12 12.31
C VAL A 205 13.32 -26.65 12.62
N PHE A 206 13.55 -25.33 12.60
CA PHE A 206 14.86 -24.73 12.79
C PHE A 206 15.09 -24.22 14.22
N TRP A 207 14.24 -24.62 15.18
CA TRP A 207 14.22 -24.06 16.53
C TRP A 207 15.57 -24.12 17.27
N ASP A 208 16.31 -25.21 17.10
CA ASP A 208 17.62 -25.43 17.75
C ASP A 208 18.80 -25.16 16.78
N GLU A 209 18.53 -24.76 15.53
CA GLU A 209 19.56 -24.53 14.51
C GLU A 209 20.03 -23.07 14.50
N PRO A 210 21.34 -22.79 14.70
CA PRO A 210 21.85 -21.42 14.73
C PRO A 210 21.86 -20.75 13.33
N ILE A 211 21.92 -21.55 12.27
CA ILE A 211 21.92 -21.09 10.87
C ILE A 211 20.91 -21.97 10.12
N PRO A 212 19.67 -21.49 9.90
CA PRO A 212 18.64 -22.27 9.21
C PRO A 212 18.96 -22.37 7.72
N GLU A 213 18.97 -23.59 7.18
CA GLU A 213 19.14 -23.85 5.75
C GLU A 213 17.89 -24.52 5.16
N PRO A 214 17.00 -23.76 4.50
CA PRO A 214 15.82 -24.32 3.86
C PRO A 214 16.17 -25.30 2.74
N LEU A 215 15.36 -26.34 2.58
CA LEU A 215 15.52 -27.30 1.51
C LEU A 215 15.15 -26.69 0.16
N TYR A 216 15.96 -26.99 -0.85
CA TYR A 216 15.71 -26.62 -2.25
C TYR A 216 15.32 -27.88 -3.04
N THR A 217 14.46 -27.70 -4.04
CA THR A 217 14.23 -28.76 -5.04
C THR A 217 15.52 -29.02 -5.82
N ALA A 218 15.69 -30.23 -6.37
CA ALA A 218 16.90 -30.62 -7.10
C ALA A 218 17.25 -29.64 -8.23
N GLU A 219 16.24 -29.16 -8.97
CA GLU A 219 16.42 -28.18 -10.05
C GLU A 219 16.89 -26.81 -9.55
N THR A 220 16.39 -26.37 -8.39
CA THR A 220 16.78 -25.08 -7.79
C THR A 220 18.14 -25.16 -7.07
N ALA A 221 18.47 -26.31 -6.48
CA ALA A 221 19.75 -26.53 -5.81
C ALA A 221 20.93 -26.58 -6.80
N ALA A 222 20.68 -27.02 -8.04
CA ALA A 222 21.66 -27.00 -9.12
C ALA A 222 21.98 -25.58 -9.64
N ARG A 223 21.15 -24.57 -9.30
CA ARG A 223 21.40 -23.19 -9.70
C ARG A 223 22.51 -22.60 -8.83
N PRO A 224 23.48 -21.88 -9.42
CA PRO A 224 24.52 -21.22 -8.64
C PRO A 224 23.90 -20.16 -7.72
N HIS A 225 24.17 -20.27 -6.42
CA HIS A 225 23.74 -19.28 -5.44
C HIS A 225 24.81 -18.19 -5.31
N ASN A 226 24.48 -16.97 -5.73
CA ASN A 226 25.38 -15.81 -5.69
C ASN A 226 24.88 -14.80 -4.67
N PRO A 227 25.23 -14.94 -3.37
CA PRO A 227 24.82 -13.96 -2.37
C PRO A 227 25.49 -12.62 -2.66
N MET A 228 24.82 -11.52 -2.32
CA MET A 228 25.41 -10.19 -2.40
C MET A 228 26.54 -10.07 -1.35
N VAL A 229 27.75 -10.41 -1.76
CA VAL A 229 28.97 -10.05 -1.05
C VAL A 229 29.36 -8.66 -1.53
N GLY A 230 29.48 -7.70 -0.61
CA GLY A 230 29.77 -6.31 -0.94
C GLY A 230 30.99 -6.20 -1.86
N SER A 231 31.00 -5.21 -2.75
CA SER A 231 32.06 -5.05 -3.78
C SER A 231 33.48 -4.93 -3.20
N CYS A 232 33.61 -4.59 -1.92
CA CYS A 232 34.88 -4.45 -1.22
C CYS A 232 35.26 -5.67 -0.34
N ASN A 233 34.49 -6.77 -0.40
CA ASN A 233 34.65 -7.92 0.51
C ASN A 233 35.90 -8.79 0.24
N GLN A 234 36.69 -8.46 -0.79
CA GLN A 234 37.91 -9.19 -1.18
C GLN A 234 39.19 -8.35 -0.99
N LEU A 235 39.12 -7.23 -0.26
CA LEU A 235 40.30 -6.41 0.03
C LEU A 235 41.10 -7.02 1.21
N ASP A 236 41.93 -8.02 0.92
CA ASP A 236 42.81 -8.67 1.91
C ASP A 236 44.09 -7.86 2.22
N ASP A 237 44.22 -6.64 1.72
CA ASP A 237 45.38 -5.78 1.97
C ASP A 237 45.31 -5.09 3.35
N PHE A 238 45.76 -5.81 4.39
CA PHE A 238 45.90 -5.26 5.75
C PHE A 238 46.74 -3.96 5.78
N GLU A 239 47.75 -3.81 4.92
CA GLU A 239 48.57 -2.59 4.82
C GLU A 239 47.83 -1.40 4.18
N ALA A 240 46.91 -1.64 3.24
CA ALA A 240 46.13 -0.59 2.58
C ALA A 240 44.97 -0.07 3.45
N SER A 241 44.63 -0.80 4.52
CA SER A 241 43.55 -0.47 5.47
C SER A 241 44.00 0.34 6.70
N LEU A 242 45.31 0.60 6.84
CA LEU A 242 45.84 1.45 7.90
C LEU A 242 45.34 2.89 7.72
N LEU A 243 44.51 3.35 8.66
CA LEU A 243 44.00 4.72 8.71
C LEU A 243 45.16 5.70 8.85
N GLN A 244 45.49 6.42 7.77
CA GLN A 244 46.39 7.56 7.83
C GLN A 244 45.60 8.85 8.04
N PRO A 245 46.02 9.74 8.95
CA PRO A 245 45.40 11.04 9.07
C PRO A 245 45.56 11.83 7.77
N HIS A 246 44.48 12.42 7.28
CA HIS A 246 44.48 13.25 6.09
C HIS A 246 45.46 14.43 6.30
N LYS A 247 46.55 14.46 5.54
CA LYS A 247 47.61 15.48 5.62
C LYS A 247 47.11 16.82 5.07
N ASP A 248 46.17 17.47 5.76
CA ASP A 248 45.81 18.86 5.46
C ASP A 248 45.31 19.66 6.68
N LYS A 249 45.61 19.20 7.92
CA LYS A 249 45.32 19.98 9.14
C LYS A 249 46.46 20.09 10.16
N ILE A 250 47.71 20.09 9.72
CA ILE A 250 48.82 20.62 10.54
C ILE A 250 49.76 21.44 9.65
N MET A 251 49.56 22.76 9.63
CA MET A 251 50.57 23.69 9.13
C MET A 251 51.82 23.62 10.03
N PRO A 252 53.06 23.65 9.50
CA PRO A 252 54.25 23.64 10.33
C PRO A 252 54.51 25.06 10.83
N SER A 253 54.26 25.32 12.11
CA SER A 253 54.83 26.49 12.78
C SER A 253 56.27 26.17 13.18
N LYS A 254 57.22 26.75 12.44
CA LYS A 254 58.63 26.85 12.85
C LYS A 254 58.69 27.64 14.15
N ASN A 255 59.33 27.08 15.18
CA ASN A 255 60.31 27.83 15.97
C ASN A 255 61.28 26.89 16.68
N LYS A 256 62.57 27.07 16.37
CA LYS A 256 63.71 26.55 17.13
C LYS A 256 63.88 27.41 18.39
N THR A 257 63.92 26.80 19.56
CA THR A 257 64.81 27.20 20.67
C THR A 257 65.03 26.02 21.61
N ASN A 258 66.26 25.95 22.11
CA ASN A 258 66.95 24.87 22.78
C ASN A 258 66.42 24.46 24.18
N GLU A 259 66.98 23.33 24.64
CA GLU A 259 67.29 22.93 26.02
C GLU A 259 66.33 22.00 26.80
N ASN A 260 66.71 20.72 26.77
CA ASN A 260 66.87 19.79 27.91
C ASN A 260 65.94 19.91 29.12
N VAL A 261 64.98 19.00 29.23
CA VAL A 261 64.64 18.32 30.50
C VAL A 261 64.21 16.86 30.20
N ILE A 262 65.14 15.93 30.43
CA ILE A 262 65.02 14.73 31.28
C ILE A 262 63.65 14.00 31.14
N GLY A 263 63.54 12.83 30.50
CA GLY A 263 64.09 11.57 31.02
C GLY A 263 63.19 10.98 32.12
N LYS A 264 62.54 9.84 31.81
CA LYS A 264 61.85 8.90 32.73
C LYS A 264 60.47 9.30 33.30
N LEU A 265 59.43 8.60 32.85
CA LEU A 265 58.41 7.89 33.67
C LEU A 265 57.56 7.06 32.67
N PHE A 266 57.81 5.78 32.41
CA PHE A 266 57.43 4.62 33.23
C PHE A 266 55.99 4.67 33.78
N ILE A 267 55.13 3.86 33.14
CA ILE A 267 54.13 2.93 33.73
C ILE A 267 52.91 3.52 34.50
N ILE A 268 51.76 2.83 34.30
CA ILE A 268 50.43 2.89 34.95
C ILE A 268 49.54 4.06 34.44
N ILE A 269 48.39 3.82 33.79
CA ILE A 269 47.05 3.55 34.37
C ILE A 269 46.07 3.43 33.16
N VAL A 270 45.04 2.58 33.05
CA VAL A 270 44.41 1.51 33.85
C VAL A 270 43.38 0.84 32.93
N LEU A 271 43.30 -0.50 33.00
CA LEU A 271 42.07 -1.27 32.77
C LEU A 271 41.14 -1.02 33.97
N ASN A 272 39.96 -0.47 33.72
CA ASN A 272 38.75 -0.75 34.48
C ASN A 272 37.56 -0.59 33.53
#